data_AF-A0A417HLR4-F1
#
_entry.id   AF-A0A417HLR4-F1
#
_cell.length_a   1.000
_cell.length_b   1.000
_cell.length_c   1.000
_cell.angle_alpha   90.00
_cell.angle_beta   90.00
_cell.angle_gamma   90.00
#
_symmetry.space_group_name_H-M   'P 1'
#
loop_
_entity.id
_entity.type
_entity.pdbx_description
1 polymer ?
#
loop_
_entity_poly.entity_id
_entity_poly.type
_entity_poly.pdbx_seq_one_letter_code
_entity_poly.pdbx_strand_id
1 'polypeptide(L)'
;MALQEKKIMPPPWLAHREIERYSIGWRMGYGEDYIYRFGDWLDTLSPDEQTEYRTLFPEPVTWKGWWDDEDSSEVLEHGDFWVNAWQPEGSPKYTRQWLQQEFSMGRKRELCLFWGHQPAEDGQLTKSCLSQWWMEDFWSVANTYLCMEQYMMAGKAELFSDQEIREQILKCSDPKQIKALGRKVRRFDQKVWDKFKYAIVLNGNWCKFSQNRNLREFLLSTGDSVLAEASPYDNIWGIRLSANSLEAQDPMKWRGQNLLGFALMEVRDELRRVTQNEMLCDWNAV
;
A
#
# COMPACT_ATOMS: atom_id res chain seq x y z
N MET A 1 -24.60 6.41 20.01
CA MET A 1 -24.26 6.59 18.59
C MET A 1 -25.58 6.48 17.82
N ALA A 2 -25.86 7.36 16.86
CA ALA A 2 -27.12 7.33 16.12
C ALA A 2 -27.24 6.04 15.29
N LEU A 3 -26.11 5.45 14.89
CA LEU A 3 -26.05 4.19 14.13
C LEU A 3 -26.09 2.90 14.96
N GLN A 4 -26.17 2.96 16.30
CA GLN A 4 -25.87 1.82 17.19
C GLN A 4 -26.83 0.62 17.09
N GLU A 5 -28.03 0.79 16.52
CA GLU A 5 -29.04 -0.26 16.35
C GLU A 5 -29.23 -0.67 14.87
N LYS A 6 -28.49 -0.07 13.95
CA LYS A 6 -28.63 -0.33 12.51
C LYS A 6 -27.63 -1.38 12.04
N LYS A 7 -28.04 -2.15 11.02
CA LYS A 7 -27.12 -2.97 10.24
C LYS A 7 -26.32 -2.06 9.33
N ILE A 8 -25.05 -1.84 9.68
CA ILE A 8 -24.17 -0.92 8.97
C ILE A 8 -23.58 -1.64 7.75
N MET A 9 -23.88 -1.17 6.54
CA MET A 9 -23.19 -1.69 5.36
C MET A 9 -21.75 -1.18 5.34
N PRO A 10 -20.75 -2.01 5.01
CA PRO A 10 -19.39 -1.51 4.86
C PRO A 10 -19.29 -0.51 3.70
N PRO A 11 -18.41 0.49 3.77
CA PRO A 11 -18.17 1.37 2.63
C PRO A 11 -17.55 0.57 1.46
N PRO A 12 -17.70 1.05 0.21
CA PRO A 12 -17.24 0.33 -0.99
C PRO A 12 -15.78 -0.15 -0.91
N TRP A 13 -14.87 0.69 -0.40
CA TRP A 13 -13.45 0.37 -0.26
C TRP A 13 -13.10 -0.64 0.85
N LEU A 14 -14.04 -0.98 1.73
CA LEU A 14 -13.89 -2.08 2.68
C LEU A 14 -14.57 -3.36 2.19
N ALA A 15 -15.70 -3.23 1.50
CA ALA A 15 -16.48 -4.34 0.97
C ALA A 15 -15.75 -5.06 -0.19
N HIS A 16 -15.26 -4.30 -1.16
CA HIS A 16 -14.57 -4.80 -2.35
C HIS A 16 -13.24 -4.08 -2.51
N ARG A 17 -12.24 -4.53 -1.75
CA ARG A 17 -10.89 -3.91 -1.66
C ARG A 17 -10.09 -4.03 -2.95
N GLU A 18 -10.46 -4.99 -3.77
CA GLU A 18 -9.96 -5.25 -5.10
C GLU A 18 -10.56 -4.32 -6.15
N ILE A 19 -11.71 -3.69 -5.92
CA ILE A 19 -12.30 -2.76 -6.90
C ILE A 19 -11.89 -1.33 -6.55
N GLU A 20 -10.89 -0.80 -7.28
CA GLU A 20 -10.47 0.60 -7.17
C GLU A 20 -11.59 1.59 -7.52
N ARG A 21 -11.58 2.81 -6.97
CA ARG A 21 -12.66 3.82 -7.08
C ARG A 21 -13.21 4.00 -8.50
N TYR A 22 -12.34 4.08 -9.49
CA TYR A 22 -12.71 4.33 -10.89
C TYR A 22 -12.73 3.06 -11.75
N SER A 23 -12.61 1.90 -11.13
CA SER A 23 -12.69 0.62 -11.85
C SER A 23 -14.07 0.45 -12.47
N ILE A 24 -14.09 -0.15 -13.67
CA ILE A 24 -15.33 -0.54 -14.33
C ILE A 24 -16.14 -1.57 -13.53
N GLY A 25 -15.53 -2.24 -12.54
CA GLY A 25 -16.21 -3.18 -11.64
C GLY A 25 -17.35 -2.56 -10.82
N TRP A 26 -17.34 -1.24 -10.62
CA TRP A 26 -18.46 -0.51 -9.99
C TRP A 26 -19.64 -0.25 -10.94
N ARG A 27 -19.45 -0.49 -12.24
CA ARG A 27 -20.47 -0.28 -13.30
C ARG A 27 -20.84 -1.56 -14.03
N MET A 28 -20.18 -2.68 -13.70
CA MET A 28 -20.44 -3.99 -14.27
C MET A 28 -20.08 -5.08 -13.26
N GLY A 29 -20.99 -6.04 -13.07
CA GLY A 29 -20.75 -7.22 -12.23
C GLY A 29 -21.18 -7.01 -10.77
N TYR A 30 -20.51 -7.68 -9.83
CA TYR A 30 -20.94 -7.69 -8.42
C TYR A 30 -20.73 -6.35 -7.71
N GLY A 31 -19.74 -5.55 -8.13
CA GLY A 31 -19.52 -4.23 -7.55
C GLY A 31 -20.65 -3.24 -7.88
N GLU A 32 -21.26 -3.36 -9.06
CA GLU A 32 -22.44 -2.58 -9.46
C GLU A 32 -23.64 -2.89 -8.57
N ASP A 33 -23.96 -4.18 -8.35
CA ASP A 33 -25.02 -4.58 -7.43
C ASP A 33 -24.77 -4.04 -6.02
N TYR A 34 -23.53 -4.14 -5.53
CA TYR A 34 -23.16 -3.64 -4.23
C TYR A 34 -23.33 -2.12 -4.10
N ILE A 35 -22.87 -1.33 -5.08
CA ILE A 35 -22.91 0.13 -4.99
C ILE A 35 -24.36 0.66 -5.02
N TYR A 36 -25.25 0.01 -5.76
CA TYR A 36 -26.68 0.32 -5.74
C TYR A 36 -27.31 0.03 -4.38
N ARG A 37 -27.12 -1.19 -3.84
CA ARG A 37 -27.63 -1.55 -2.51
C ARG A 37 -27.07 -0.65 -1.41
N PHE A 38 -25.79 -0.31 -1.51
CA PHE A 38 -25.12 0.60 -0.59
C PHE A 38 -25.72 2.01 -0.66
N GLY A 39 -25.97 2.53 -1.86
CA GLY A 39 -26.64 3.83 -2.06
C GLY A 39 -28.06 3.84 -1.48
N ASP A 40 -28.87 2.84 -1.84
CA ASP A 40 -30.23 2.69 -1.32
C ASP A 40 -30.26 2.65 0.21
N TRP A 41 -29.32 1.92 0.84
CA TRP A 41 -29.18 1.88 2.28
C TRP A 41 -28.75 3.22 2.87
N LEU A 42 -27.76 3.89 2.27
CA LEU A 42 -27.27 5.19 2.72
C LEU A 42 -28.38 6.26 2.70
N ASP A 43 -29.26 6.21 1.70
CA ASP A 43 -30.42 7.10 1.57
C ASP A 43 -31.50 6.86 2.64
N THR A 44 -31.47 5.71 3.34
CA THR A 44 -32.35 5.48 4.51
C THR A 44 -31.85 6.17 5.79
N LEU A 45 -30.61 6.67 5.80
CA LEU A 45 -30.03 7.33 6.94
C LEU A 45 -30.38 8.82 6.98
N SER A 46 -30.62 9.34 8.18
CA SER A 46 -30.76 10.78 8.39
C SER A 46 -29.43 11.52 8.13
N PRO A 47 -29.45 12.84 7.91
CA PRO A 47 -28.22 13.62 7.71
C PRO A 47 -27.19 13.48 8.85
N ASP A 48 -27.66 13.39 10.10
CA ASP A 48 -26.80 13.19 11.27
C ASP A 48 -26.18 11.79 11.26
N GLU A 49 -26.94 10.76 10.88
CA GLU A 49 -26.46 9.39 10.74
C GLU A 49 -25.45 9.25 9.59
N GLN A 50 -25.68 9.91 8.45
CA GLN A 50 -24.71 9.94 7.35
C GLN A 50 -23.40 10.63 7.78
N THR A 51 -23.48 11.72 8.55
CA THR A 51 -22.31 12.42 9.08
C THR A 51 -21.53 11.54 10.06
N GLU A 52 -22.23 10.85 10.96
CA GLU A 52 -21.62 9.85 11.86
C GLU A 52 -20.97 8.72 11.06
N TYR A 53 -21.64 8.21 10.02
CA TYR A 53 -21.12 7.15 9.15
C TYR A 53 -19.81 7.57 8.46
N ARG A 54 -19.76 8.75 7.84
CA ARG A 54 -18.54 9.30 7.21
C ARG A 54 -17.39 9.47 8.22
N THR A 55 -17.71 9.74 9.49
CA THR A 55 -16.71 9.85 10.57
C THR A 55 -16.18 8.48 10.99
N LEU A 56 -17.04 7.47 11.10
CA LEU A 56 -16.65 6.10 11.46
C LEU A 56 -15.87 5.42 10.33
N PHE A 57 -16.22 5.72 9.07
CA PHE A 57 -15.64 5.13 7.88
C PHE A 57 -15.06 6.22 6.99
N PRO A 58 -13.89 6.78 7.36
CA PRO A 58 -13.30 7.84 6.59
C PRO A 58 -12.72 7.29 5.27
N GLU A 59 -12.77 8.09 4.21
CA GLU A 59 -12.27 7.72 2.89
C GLU A 59 -10.78 7.36 2.97
N PRO A 60 -10.30 6.29 2.33
CA PRO A 60 -8.87 6.11 2.12
C PRO A 60 -8.31 7.18 1.19
N VAL A 61 -7.00 7.41 1.24
CA VAL A 61 -6.29 8.39 0.39
C VAL A 61 -6.57 8.17 -1.10
N THR A 62 -6.73 6.92 -1.53
CA THR A 62 -7.03 6.55 -2.92
C THR A 62 -8.50 6.77 -3.33
N TRP A 63 -9.36 7.22 -2.40
CA TRP A 63 -10.78 7.50 -2.62
C TRP A 63 -11.18 8.93 -2.23
N LYS A 64 -10.20 9.81 -2.08
CA LYS A 64 -10.40 11.15 -1.52
C LYS A 64 -11.41 11.98 -2.33
N GLY A 65 -12.41 12.51 -1.63
CA GLY A 65 -13.55 13.27 -2.17
C GLY A 65 -14.60 12.40 -2.87
N TRP A 66 -14.67 11.11 -2.54
CA TRP A 66 -15.77 10.23 -2.93
C TRP A 66 -17.13 10.76 -2.46
N TRP A 67 -17.21 11.23 -1.22
CA TRP A 67 -18.47 11.69 -0.62
C TRP A 67 -19.02 12.97 -1.22
N ASP A 68 -18.15 13.79 -1.81
CA ASP A 68 -18.47 15.12 -2.33
C ASP A 68 -18.45 15.14 -3.87
N ASP A 69 -18.24 13.99 -4.52
CA ASP A 69 -18.08 13.85 -5.98
C ASP A 69 -17.01 14.77 -6.57
N GLU A 70 -15.94 15.01 -5.82
CA GLU A 70 -14.80 15.84 -6.21
C GLU A 70 -13.51 15.00 -6.12
N ASP A 71 -12.78 14.82 -7.23
CA ASP A 71 -11.45 14.21 -7.12
C ASP A 71 -10.43 15.26 -6.68
N SER A 72 -10.12 15.25 -5.38
CA SER A 72 -9.09 16.09 -4.78
C SER A 72 -7.80 15.33 -4.46
N SER A 73 -7.63 14.16 -5.08
CA SER A 73 -6.41 13.37 -4.99
C SER A 73 -5.29 14.08 -5.75
N GLU A 74 -4.11 14.15 -5.14
CA GLU A 74 -2.93 14.62 -5.87
C GLU A 74 -2.38 13.47 -6.71
N VAL A 75 -2.00 13.77 -7.95
CA VAL A 75 -1.41 12.79 -8.86
C VAL A 75 -0.06 13.27 -9.37
N LEU A 76 0.89 12.36 -9.49
CA LEU A 76 2.11 12.59 -10.24
C LEU A 76 1.89 12.16 -11.68
N GLU A 77 2.25 13.00 -12.64
CA GLU A 77 2.08 12.74 -14.07
C GLU A 77 3.40 12.83 -14.84
N HIS A 78 3.60 11.90 -15.77
CA HIS A 78 4.72 11.91 -16.71
C HIS A 78 4.30 11.28 -18.05
N GLY A 79 4.03 12.14 -19.05
CA GLY A 79 3.41 11.68 -20.30
C GLY A 79 2.02 11.13 -20.01
N ASP A 80 1.75 9.91 -20.44
CA ASP A 80 0.47 9.22 -20.18
C ASP A 80 0.46 8.44 -18.86
N PHE A 81 1.59 8.38 -18.15
CA PHE A 81 1.68 7.71 -16.86
C PHE A 81 1.22 8.64 -15.74
N TRP A 82 0.39 8.11 -14.84
CA TRP A 82 0.01 8.79 -13.61
C TRP A 82 0.01 7.83 -12.42
N VAL A 83 0.21 8.36 -11.22
CA VAL A 83 0.12 7.61 -9.96
C VAL A 83 -0.33 8.53 -8.83
N ASN A 84 -1.18 8.02 -7.93
CA ASN A 84 -1.65 8.78 -6.77
C ASN A 84 -0.50 9.16 -5.83
N ALA A 85 -0.42 10.43 -5.47
CA ALA A 85 0.49 10.96 -4.46
C ALA A 85 -0.25 11.05 -3.12
N TRP A 86 0.24 10.34 -2.11
CA TRP A 86 -0.38 10.34 -0.78
C TRP A 86 0.03 11.54 0.07
N GLN A 87 1.17 12.14 -0.28
CA GLN A 87 1.71 13.36 0.31
C GLN A 87 2.07 14.32 -0.83
N PRO A 88 2.21 15.63 -0.55
CA PRO A 88 2.64 16.60 -1.54
C PRO A 88 3.89 16.16 -2.30
N GLU A 89 3.83 16.30 -3.63
CA GLU A 89 4.87 15.92 -4.59
C GLU A 89 5.24 14.42 -4.58
N GLY A 90 4.41 13.56 -3.97
CA GLY A 90 4.67 12.13 -3.83
C GLY A 90 5.80 11.81 -2.85
N SER A 91 6.11 12.74 -1.95
CA SER A 91 7.17 12.58 -0.96
C SER A 91 6.82 11.55 0.13
N PRO A 92 7.80 10.89 0.76
CA PRO A 92 7.54 10.04 1.92
C PRO A 92 7.11 10.83 3.16
N LYS A 93 6.05 10.39 3.84
CA LYS A 93 5.67 10.86 5.18
C LYS A 93 6.77 10.55 6.20
N TYR A 94 7.39 9.37 6.08
CA TYR A 94 8.49 8.93 6.94
C TYR A 94 9.82 8.92 6.17
N THR A 95 10.86 9.45 6.81
CA THR A 95 12.21 9.49 6.22
C THR A 95 13.27 9.08 7.23
N ARG A 96 14.46 8.75 6.74
CA ARG A 96 15.61 8.50 7.62
C ARG A 96 15.92 9.73 8.47
N GLN A 97 15.81 10.94 7.91
CA GLN A 97 16.07 12.18 8.65
C GLN A 97 15.07 12.36 9.80
N TRP A 98 13.78 12.12 9.55
CA TRP A 98 12.77 12.12 10.61
C TRP A 98 13.12 11.13 11.72
N LEU A 99 13.47 9.89 11.36
CA LEU A 99 13.80 8.85 12.34
C LEU A 99 15.05 9.22 13.17
N GLN A 100 16.07 9.78 12.54
CA GLN A 100 17.27 10.27 13.22
C GLN A 100 16.95 11.40 14.20
N GLN A 101 16.04 12.31 13.83
CA GLN A 101 15.57 13.36 14.73
C GLN A 101 14.82 12.77 15.93
N GLU A 102 13.88 11.84 15.72
CA GLU A 102 13.18 11.15 16.82
C GLU A 102 14.16 10.53 17.82
N PHE A 103 15.19 9.83 17.33
CA PHE A 103 16.21 9.19 18.16
C PHE A 103 17.08 10.22 18.89
N SER A 104 17.48 11.31 18.23
CA SER A 104 18.24 12.39 18.86
C SER A 104 17.46 13.10 19.98
N MET A 105 16.14 13.12 19.89
CA MET A 105 15.23 13.63 20.92
C MET A 105 14.97 12.61 22.05
N GLY A 106 15.62 11.44 22.02
CA GLY A 106 15.46 10.39 23.03
C GLY A 106 14.15 9.62 22.94
N ARG A 107 13.37 9.77 21.85
CA ARG A 107 12.14 9.00 21.64
C ARG A 107 12.51 7.56 21.32
N LYS A 108 12.11 6.64 22.19
CA LYS A 108 12.31 5.21 21.96
C LYS A 108 11.29 4.70 20.94
N ARG A 109 11.77 4.09 19.87
CA ARG A 109 10.95 3.36 18.88
C ARG A 109 11.48 1.94 18.78
N GLU A 110 10.58 0.96 18.82
CA GLU A 110 10.94 -0.42 18.52
C GLU A 110 11.24 -0.55 17.02
N LEU A 111 12.24 -1.36 16.67
CA LEU A 111 12.63 -1.60 15.29
C LEU A 111 12.22 -3.01 14.88
N CYS A 112 11.36 -3.11 13.87
CA CYS A 112 11.04 -4.37 13.22
C CYS A 112 11.96 -4.54 12.01
N LEU A 113 13.14 -5.14 12.24
CA LEU A 113 14.06 -5.50 11.17
C LEU A 113 13.51 -6.73 10.42
N PHE A 114 13.44 -6.65 9.10
CA PHE A 114 12.99 -7.75 8.24
C PHE A 114 13.89 -7.91 7.02
N TRP A 115 14.12 -9.15 6.61
CA TRP A 115 14.85 -9.50 5.39
C TRP A 115 14.52 -10.94 4.98
N GLY A 116 14.63 -11.24 3.69
CA GLY A 116 14.17 -12.51 3.11
C GLY A 116 12.66 -12.51 2.81
N HIS A 117 12.21 -13.53 2.11
CA HIS A 117 10.85 -13.61 1.55
C HIS A 117 10.25 -15.02 1.64
N GLN A 118 10.94 -15.95 2.31
CA GLN A 118 10.48 -17.34 2.43
C GLN A 118 9.48 -17.46 3.58
N PRO A 119 8.42 -18.27 3.43
CA PRO A 119 7.52 -18.61 4.52
C PRO A 119 8.28 -19.39 5.60
N ALA A 120 7.74 -19.40 6.83
CA ALA A 120 8.21 -20.34 7.84
C ALA A 120 7.89 -21.78 7.41
N GLU A 121 8.67 -22.74 7.91
CA GLU A 121 8.47 -24.17 7.60
C GLU A 121 7.07 -24.68 8.01
N ASP A 122 6.48 -24.09 9.04
CA ASP A 122 5.15 -24.41 9.55
C ASP A 122 4.02 -23.62 8.87
N GLY A 123 4.35 -22.80 7.85
CA GLY A 123 3.40 -21.97 7.11
C GLY A 123 2.97 -20.70 7.84
N GLN A 124 3.48 -20.41 9.04
CA GLN A 124 3.16 -19.16 9.73
C GLN A 124 3.75 -17.95 9.00
N LEU A 125 3.00 -16.85 9.02
CA LEU A 125 3.50 -15.57 8.55
C LEU A 125 4.59 -15.07 9.50
N THR A 126 5.71 -14.67 8.91
CA THR A 126 6.80 -14.01 9.63
C THR A 126 7.08 -12.66 8.99
N LYS A 127 8.04 -11.92 9.55
CA LYS A 127 8.47 -10.62 9.03
C LYS A 127 8.91 -10.67 7.56
N SER A 128 9.23 -11.85 7.01
CA SER A 128 9.53 -12.03 5.58
C SER A 128 8.37 -11.64 4.67
N CYS A 129 7.12 -11.64 5.14
CA CYS A 129 5.95 -11.23 4.35
C CYS A 129 5.93 -9.74 4.01
N LEU A 130 6.72 -8.93 4.74
CA LEU A 130 6.94 -7.50 4.45
C LEU A 130 7.85 -7.28 3.23
N SER A 131 8.52 -8.32 2.73
CA SER A 131 9.37 -8.22 1.55
C SER A 131 8.56 -8.00 0.28
N GLN A 132 9.13 -7.22 -0.66
CA GLN A 132 8.57 -7.06 -2.00
C GLN A 132 8.56 -8.36 -2.81
N TRP A 133 9.38 -9.35 -2.41
CA TRP A 133 9.50 -10.65 -3.07
C TRP A 133 8.60 -11.72 -2.45
N TRP A 134 7.85 -11.40 -1.39
CA TRP A 134 6.84 -12.31 -0.86
C TRP A 134 5.73 -12.52 -1.88
N MET A 135 5.52 -13.78 -2.24
CA MET A 135 4.53 -14.22 -3.22
C MET A 135 3.15 -14.23 -2.56
N GLU A 136 2.32 -13.30 -2.98
CA GLU A 136 0.91 -13.19 -2.64
C GLU A 136 0.28 -12.35 -3.72
N ASP A 137 -0.79 -12.86 -4.34
CA ASP A 137 -1.43 -12.17 -5.43
C ASP A 137 -2.26 -10.98 -4.94
N PHE A 138 -2.33 -9.96 -5.79
CA PHE A 138 -3.22 -8.83 -5.61
C PHE A 138 -3.52 -8.20 -6.96
N TRP A 139 -4.64 -7.52 -7.05
CA TRP A 139 -5.10 -6.87 -8.25
C TRP A 139 -4.86 -5.37 -8.19
N SER A 140 -4.49 -4.78 -9.32
CA SER A 140 -4.54 -3.34 -9.50
C SER A 140 -4.84 -2.97 -10.95
N VAL A 141 -5.78 -2.04 -11.11
CA VAL A 141 -6.32 -1.43 -12.34
C VAL A 141 -6.85 -2.43 -13.36
N ALA A 142 -5.97 -3.23 -13.95
CA ALA A 142 -6.33 -4.19 -15.00
C ALA A 142 -5.50 -5.48 -14.92
N ASN A 143 -4.54 -5.59 -13.99
CA ASN A 143 -3.62 -6.71 -13.93
C ASN A 143 -3.59 -7.32 -12.52
N THR A 144 -3.39 -8.63 -12.49
CA THR A 144 -3.03 -9.35 -11.28
C THR A 144 -1.51 -9.43 -11.19
N TYR A 145 -0.97 -9.17 -10.01
CA TYR A 145 0.46 -9.24 -9.72
C TYR A 145 0.71 -10.33 -8.68
N LEU A 146 1.75 -11.13 -8.88
CA LEU A 146 2.10 -12.25 -8.00
C LEU A 146 2.95 -11.82 -6.79
N CYS A 147 3.62 -10.67 -6.91
CA CYS A 147 4.36 -10.04 -5.84
C CYS A 147 4.59 -8.56 -6.16
N MET A 148 5.07 -7.83 -5.17
CA MET A 148 5.32 -6.40 -5.30
C MET A 148 6.50 -6.05 -6.22
N GLU A 149 7.51 -6.91 -6.33
CA GLU A 149 8.61 -6.70 -7.30
C GLU A 149 8.05 -6.68 -8.74
N GLN A 150 7.07 -7.54 -9.05
CA GLN A 150 6.39 -7.55 -10.35
C GLN A 150 5.67 -6.23 -10.61
N TYR A 151 4.87 -5.77 -9.64
CA TYR A 151 4.17 -4.49 -9.71
C TYR A 151 5.13 -3.31 -9.91
N MET A 152 6.17 -3.22 -9.06
CA MET A 152 7.14 -2.13 -9.11
C MET A 152 7.87 -2.08 -10.45
N MET A 153 8.30 -3.22 -11.00
CA MET A 153 9.01 -3.26 -12.28
C MET A 153 8.07 -3.03 -13.47
N ALA A 154 6.81 -3.50 -13.41
CA ALA A 154 5.81 -3.21 -14.44
C ALA A 154 5.47 -1.71 -14.48
N GLY A 155 5.23 -1.09 -13.32
CA GLY A 155 5.00 0.35 -13.21
C GLY A 155 6.21 1.17 -13.65
N LYS A 156 7.44 0.69 -13.38
CA LYS A 156 8.66 1.29 -13.93
C LYS A 156 8.68 1.25 -15.46
N ALA A 157 8.36 0.11 -16.06
CA ALA A 157 8.33 -0.03 -17.52
C ALA A 157 7.24 0.88 -18.13
N GLU A 158 6.08 0.98 -17.49
CA GLU A 158 4.97 1.85 -17.89
C GLU A 158 5.35 3.34 -17.84
N LEU A 159 6.00 3.77 -16.74
CA LEU A 159 6.49 5.14 -16.56
C LEU A 159 7.41 5.60 -17.70
N PHE A 160 8.19 4.69 -18.28
CA PHE A 160 9.08 4.97 -19.41
C PHE A 160 8.54 4.52 -20.77
N SER A 161 7.24 4.21 -20.82
CA SER A 161 6.50 3.76 -22.02
C SER A 161 7.14 2.55 -22.72
N ASP A 162 7.75 1.64 -21.96
CA ASP A 162 8.37 0.41 -22.44
C ASP A 162 7.42 -0.79 -22.31
N GLN A 163 6.40 -0.80 -23.18
CA GLN A 163 5.36 -1.82 -23.18
C GLN A 163 5.91 -3.25 -23.39
N GLU A 164 6.98 -3.40 -24.16
CA GLU A 164 7.58 -4.72 -24.43
C GLU A 164 8.20 -5.33 -23.17
N ILE A 165 8.96 -4.55 -22.40
CA ILE A 165 9.51 -5.01 -21.12
C ILE A 165 8.39 -5.21 -20.10
N ARG A 166 7.37 -4.34 -20.09
CA ARG A 166 6.19 -4.48 -19.21
C ARG A 166 5.49 -5.82 -19.43
N GLU A 167 5.22 -6.20 -20.67
CA GLU A 167 4.60 -7.49 -21.00
C GLU A 167 5.45 -8.69 -20.58
N GLN A 168 6.78 -8.62 -20.74
CA GLN A 168 7.69 -9.66 -20.26
C GLN A 168 7.64 -9.80 -18.73
N ILE A 169 7.57 -8.67 -18.01
CA ILE A 169 7.46 -8.65 -16.54
C ILE A 169 6.14 -9.28 -16.09
N LEU A 170 5.01 -8.89 -16.71
CA LEU A 170 3.68 -9.41 -16.36
C LEU A 170 3.55 -10.92 -16.61
N LYS A 171 4.29 -11.48 -17.57
CA LYS A 171 4.33 -12.92 -17.87
C LYS A 171 5.34 -13.70 -17.01
N CYS A 172 6.18 -13.03 -16.22
CA CYS A 172 7.23 -13.66 -15.44
C CYS A 172 6.79 -13.83 -13.97
N SER A 173 7.06 -15.00 -13.38
CA SER A 173 6.72 -15.32 -11.99
C SER A 173 7.93 -15.40 -11.05
N ASP A 174 9.16 -15.33 -11.57
CA ASP A 174 10.40 -15.38 -10.78
C ASP A 174 10.86 -13.96 -10.40
N PRO A 175 10.81 -13.55 -9.12
CA PRO A 175 11.23 -12.21 -8.67
C PRO A 175 12.64 -11.81 -9.12
N LYS A 176 13.57 -12.78 -9.20
CA LYS A 176 14.94 -12.51 -9.63
C LYS A 176 14.99 -12.13 -11.11
N GLN A 177 14.21 -12.81 -11.95
CA GLN A 177 14.10 -12.51 -13.38
C GLN A 177 13.32 -11.21 -13.62
N ILE A 178 12.22 -10.99 -12.89
CA ILE A 178 11.47 -9.72 -12.91
C ILE A 178 12.42 -8.55 -12.63
N LYS A 179 13.20 -8.62 -11.56
CA LYS A 179 14.19 -7.58 -11.21
C LYS A 179 15.24 -7.40 -12.32
N ALA A 180 15.63 -8.47 -12.99
CA ALA A 180 16.55 -8.40 -14.12
C ALA A 180 15.92 -7.72 -15.36
N LEU A 181 14.64 -7.96 -15.64
CA LEU A 181 13.88 -7.29 -16.69
C LEU A 181 13.71 -5.80 -16.39
N GLY A 182 13.40 -5.44 -15.14
CA GLY A 182 13.27 -4.05 -14.73
C GLY A 182 14.56 -3.22 -14.83
N ARG A 183 15.74 -3.87 -14.89
CA ARG A 183 17.02 -3.23 -15.22
C ARG A 183 17.21 -2.96 -16.73
N LYS A 184 16.41 -3.59 -17.58
CA LYS A 184 16.45 -3.46 -19.05
C LYS A 184 15.44 -2.46 -19.60
N VAL A 185 14.63 -1.83 -18.75
CA VAL A 185 13.67 -0.79 -19.15
C VAL A 185 14.38 0.30 -19.95
N ARG A 186 13.90 0.53 -21.18
CA ARG A 186 14.43 1.50 -22.12
C ARG A 186 14.06 2.92 -21.68
N ARG A 187 14.80 3.91 -22.18
CA ARG A 187 14.55 5.35 -21.93
C ARG A 187 14.52 5.72 -20.44
N PHE A 188 15.14 4.89 -19.60
CA PHE A 188 15.19 5.10 -18.17
C PHE A 188 15.89 6.42 -17.82
N ASP A 189 15.18 7.28 -17.11
CA ASP A 189 15.73 8.49 -16.49
C ASP A 189 15.69 8.36 -14.97
N GLN A 190 16.85 8.49 -14.32
CA GLN A 190 16.98 8.32 -12.88
C GLN A 190 16.21 9.39 -12.09
N LYS A 191 16.16 10.64 -12.56
CA LYS A 191 15.47 11.73 -11.85
C LYS A 191 13.96 11.54 -11.91
N VAL A 192 13.44 11.14 -13.07
CA VAL A 192 12.03 10.76 -13.22
C VAL A 192 11.74 9.57 -12.30
N TRP A 193 12.56 8.51 -12.34
CA TRP A 193 12.34 7.38 -11.43
C TRP A 193 12.39 7.77 -9.95
N ASP A 194 13.31 8.64 -9.53
CA ASP A 194 13.42 9.09 -8.15
C ASP A 194 12.18 9.85 -7.66
N LYS A 195 11.52 10.60 -8.56
CA LYS A 195 10.25 11.28 -8.26
C LYS A 195 9.07 10.31 -8.11
N PHE A 196 9.02 9.24 -8.90
CA PHE A 196 7.83 8.38 -8.98
C PHE A 196 7.92 7.07 -8.18
N LYS A 197 9.12 6.53 -7.97
CA LYS A 197 9.31 5.17 -7.40
C LYS A 197 8.61 4.97 -6.06
N TYR A 198 8.61 6.01 -5.22
CA TYR A 198 8.01 5.93 -3.89
C TYR A 198 6.49 5.79 -3.98
N ALA A 199 5.84 6.70 -4.73
CA ALA A 199 4.40 6.64 -4.97
C ALA A 199 3.98 5.31 -5.61
N ILE A 200 4.74 4.79 -6.58
CA ILE A 200 4.48 3.48 -7.19
C ILE A 200 4.48 2.38 -6.12
N VAL A 201 5.56 2.26 -5.34
CA VAL A 201 5.67 1.20 -4.32
C VAL A 201 4.65 1.37 -3.20
N LEU A 202 4.33 2.61 -2.81
CA LEU A 202 3.33 2.90 -1.79
C LEU A 202 1.94 2.42 -2.21
N ASN A 203 1.49 2.79 -3.41
CA ASN A 203 0.18 2.37 -3.93
C ASN A 203 0.10 0.86 -4.16
N GLY A 204 1.18 0.23 -4.66
CA GLY A 204 1.20 -1.23 -4.81
C GLY A 204 1.11 -1.96 -3.47
N ASN A 205 1.85 -1.51 -2.45
CA ASN A 205 1.75 -2.10 -1.11
C ASN A 205 0.36 -1.86 -0.49
N TRP A 206 -0.28 -0.72 -0.76
CA TRP A 206 -1.68 -0.52 -0.39
C TRP A 206 -2.59 -1.58 -1.02
N CYS A 207 -2.50 -1.82 -2.33
CA CYS A 207 -3.30 -2.87 -3.00
C CYS A 207 -3.03 -4.23 -2.36
N LYS A 208 -1.74 -4.62 -2.22
CA LYS A 208 -1.35 -5.91 -1.63
C LYS A 208 -1.90 -6.10 -0.21
N PHE A 209 -1.62 -5.16 0.69
CA PHE A 209 -1.96 -5.32 2.11
C PHE A 209 -3.41 -5.00 2.43
N SER A 210 -4.12 -4.22 1.62
CA SER A 210 -5.56 -4.02 1.81
C SER A 210 -6.33 -5.28 1.44
N GLN A 211 -6.03 -5.88 0.28
CA GLN A 211 -6.73 -7.05 -0.27
C GLN A 211 -6.43 -8.34 0.51
N ASN A 212 -5.19 -8.51 0.99
CA ASN A 212 -4.78 -9.74 1.69
C ASN A 212 -4.93 -9.61 3.21
N ARG A 213 -6.01 -10.17 3.77
CA ARG A 213 -6.35 -10.04 5.20
C ARG A 213 -5.24 -10.49 6.16
N ASN A 214 -4.63 -11.65 5.93
CA ASN A 214 -3.57 -12.15 6.82
C ASN A 214 -2.33 -11.23 6.81
N LEU A 215 -1.97 -10.70 5.63
CA LEU A 215 -0.88 -9.74 5.50
C LEU A 215 -1.23 -8.40 6.16
N ARG A 216 -2.48 -7.94 6.01
CA ARG A 216 -3.02 -6.75 6.68
C ARG A 216 -2.86 -6.85 8.19
N GLU A 217 -3.35 -7.95 8.76
CA GLU A 217 -3.32 -8.21 10.20
C GLU A 217 -1.88 -8.27 10.70
N PHE A 218 -0.97 -8.91 9.96
CA PHE A 218 0.46 -8.91 10.30
C PHE A 218 1.07 -7.50 10.27
N LEU A 219 0.77 -6.70 9.23
CA LEU A 219 1.28 -5.34 9.15
C LEU A 219 0.76 -4.47 10.30
N LEU A 220 -0.53 -4.57 10.63
CA LEU A 220 -1.15 -3.87 11.77
C LEU A 220 -0.56 -4.33 13.11
N SER A 221 -0.25 -5.62 13.27
CA SER A 221 0.31 -6.17 14.51
C SER A 221 1.72 -5.67 14.81
N THR A 222 2.40 -5.04 13.84
CA THR A 222 3.68 -4.36 14.09
C THR A 222 3.54 -3.10 14.96
N GLY A 223 2.31 -2.68 15.27
CA GLY A 223 2.01 -1.58 16.18
C GLY A 223 2.66 -0.28 15.69
N ASP A 224 3.41 0.37 16.55
CA ASP A 224 4.12 1.62 16.23
C ASP A 224 5.62 1.40 15.95
N SER A 225 6.02 0.14 15.73
CA SER A 225 7.41 -0.18 15.37
C SER A 225 7.80 0.49 14.06
N VAL A 226 9.06 0.91 13.96
CA VAL A 226 9.65 1.33 12.69
C VAL A 226 10.03 0.08 11.91
N LEU A 227 9.48 -0.06 10.72
CA LEU A 227 9.78 -1.19 9.85
C LEU A 227 11.07 -0.88 9.09
N ALA A 228 11.99 -1.84 9.03
CA ALA A 228 13.26 -1.64 8.34
C ALA A 228 13.68 -2.86 7.53
N GLU A 229 13.85 -2.67 6.22
CA GLU A 229 14.36 -3.72 5.34
C GLU A 229 15.88 -3.86 5.56
N ALA A 230 16.25 -4.88 6.34
CA ALA A 230 17.60 -5.21 6.75
C ALA A 230 18.37 -5.99 5.66
N SER A 231 18.27 -5.51 4.42
CA SER A 231 19.06 -5.97 3.29
C SER A 231 20.47 -5.38 3.37
N PRO A 232 21.54 -6.19 3.38
CA PRO A 232 22.91 -5.68 3.41
C PRO A 232 23.36 -5.09 2.06
N TYR A 233 22.59 -5.30 0.99
CA TYR A 233 22.94 -4.91 -0.37
C TYR A 233 22.13 -3.72 -0.91
N ASP A 234 20.95 -3.46 -0.34
CA ASP A 234 20.05 -2.41 -0.82
C ASP A 234 20.23 -1.11 -0.03
N ASN A 235 20.57 -0.04 -0.74
CA ASN A 235 20.77 1.29 -0.17
C ASN A 235 19.59 2.25 -0.42
N ILE A 236 18.57 1.84 -1.17
CA ILE A 236 17.38 2.65 -1.48
C ILE A 236 16.19 2.12 -0.66
N TRP A 237 15.80 0.87 -0.89
CA TRP A 237 14.65 0.27 -0.21
C TRP A 237 15.01 -0.25 1.18
N GLY A 238 16.28 -0.68 1.36
CA GLY A 238 16.81 -1.16 2.63
C GLY A 238 17.75 -0.22 3.37
N ILE A 239 18.27 -0.71 4.50
CA ILE A 239 19.19 0.02 5.41
C ILE A 239 20.67 -0.24 5.14
N ARG A 240 20.99 -1.17 4.22
CA ARG A 240 22.36 -1.61 3.88
C ARG A 240 23.11 -2.22 5.07
N LEU A 241 22.38 -2.94 5.93
CA LEU A 241 22.87 -3.67 7.09
C LEU A 241 22.07 -4.96 7.25
N SER A 242 22.70 -6.03 7.69
CA SER A 242 22.01 -7.28 8.04
C SER A 242 21.19 -7.12 9.32
N ALA A 243 20.06 -7.82 9.43
CA ALA A 243 19.22 -7.85 10.63
C ALA A 243 19.98 -8.30 11.90
N ASN A 244 21.05 -9.08 11.74
CA ASN A 244 21.89 -9.58 12.84
C ASN A 244 22.97 -8.59 13.28
N SER A 245 23.13 -7.46 12.58
CA SER A 245 24.12 -6.44 12.95
C SER A 245 23.61 -5.60 14.13
N LEU A 246 24.45 -5.38 15.14
CA LEU A 246 24.14 -4.43 16.21
C LEU A 246 23.93 -3.01 15.66
N GLU A 247 24.63 -2.63 14.58
CA GLU A 247 24.43 -1.33 13.91
C GLU A 247 23.02 -1.19 13.31
N ALA A 248 22.35 -2.30 12.96
CA ALA A 248 21.01 -2.22 12.39
C ALA A 248 19.98 -1.71 13.41
N GLN A 249 20.28 -1.79 14.71
CA GLN A 249 19.44 -1.26 15.78
C GLN A 249 19.62 0.25 16.01
N ASP A 250 20.57 0.88 15.33
CA ASP A 250 20.84 2.32 15.43
C ASP A 250 20.59 3.02 14.08
N PRO A 251 19.48 3.75 13.92
CA PRO A 251 19.19 4.52 12.71
C PRO A 251 20.26 5.55 12.32
N MET A 252 21.13 5.95 13.25
CA MET A 252 22.29 6.82 12.96
C MET A 252 23.39 6.08 12.18
N LYS A 253 23.42 4.75 12.23
CA LYS A 253 24.40 3.89 11.52
C LYS A 253 23.90 3.39 10.17
N TRP A 254 22.61 3.55 9.88
CA TRP A 254 22.03 3.10 8.62
C TRP A 254 22.66 3.82 7.43
N ARG A 255 23.02 3.05 6.40
CA ARG A 255 23.69 3.57 5.19
C ARG A 255 22.76 3.59 3.98
N GLY A 256 21.61 2.93 4.08
CA GLY A 256 20.52 3.00 3.11
C GLY A 256 19.43 4.01 3.50
N GLN A 257 18.42 4.14 2.63
CA GLN A 257 17.31 5.09 2.81
C GLN A 257 16.08 4.45 3.46
N ASN A 258 15.97 3.11 3.49
CA ASN A 258 14.84 2.39 4.07
C ASN A 258 13.46 2.76 3.49
N LEU A 259 13.38 3.10 2.21
CA LEU A 259 12.11 3.56 1.62
C LEU A 259 11.00 2.53 1.73
N LEU A 260 11.31 1.22 1.72
CA LEU A 260 10.29 0.18 1.80
C LEU A 260 9.64 0.16 3.18
N GLY A 261 10.46 0.20 4.24
CA GLY A 261 9.98 0.23 5.60
C GLY A 261 9.06 1.43 5.86
N PHE A 262 9.43 2.60 5.32
CA PHE A 262 8.61 3.81 5.42
C PHE A 262 7.31 3.73 4.64
N ALA A 263 7.32 3.19 3.41
CA ALA A 263 6.10 2.99 2.63
C ALA A 263 5.13 2.03 3.33
N LEU A 264 5.63 0.94 3.92
CA LEU A 264 4.82 -0.01 4.69
C LEU A 264 4.23 0.63 5.96
N MET A 265 4.96 1.53 6.62
CA MET A 265 4.44 2.29 7.77
C MET A 265 3.31 3.23 7.36
N GLU A 266 3.42 3.91 6.23
CA GLU A 266 2.33 4.75 5.69
C GLU A 266 1.09 3.92 5.35
N VAL A 267 1.27 2.78 4.67
CA VAL A 267 0.18 1.83 4.38
C VAL A 267 -0.46 1.34 5.69
N ARG A 268 0.35 1.02 6.70
CA ARG A 268 -0.14 0.57 8.02
C ARG A 268 -0.99 1.64 8.70
N ASP A 269 -0.53 2.89 8.70
CA ASP A 269 -1.27 4.00 9.31
C ASP A 269 -2.63 4.18 8.64
N GLU A 270 -2.63 4.09 7.31
CA GLU A 270 -3.83 4.28 6.52
C GLU A 270 -4.82 3.11 6.69
N LEU A 271 -4.33 1.87 6.67
CA LEU A 271 -5.13 0.69 6.98
C LEU A 271 -5.74 0.82 8.37
N ARG A 272 -4.93 1.17 9.39
CA ARG A 272 -5.41 1.36 10.76
C ARG A 272 -6.55 2.39 10.82
N ARG A 273 -6.42 3.50 10.09
CA ARG A 273 -7.42 4.56 10.03
C ARG A 273 -8.73 4.09 9.41
N VAL A 274 -8.67 3.45 8.24
CA VAL A 274 -9.91 3.10 7.50
C VAL A 274 -10.55 1.81 7.97
N THR A 275 -9.82 0.92 8.64
CA THR A 275 -10.37 -0.34 9.17
C THR A 275 -10.70 -0.28 10.65
N GLN A 276 -10.51 0.85 11.32
CA GLN A 276 -10.73 1.00 12.77
C GLN A 276 -12.11 0.50 13.22
N ASN A 277 -13.13 0.77 12.41
CA ASN A 277 -14.53 0.46 12.71
C ASN A 277 -15.09 -0.68 11.85
N GLU A 278 -14.24 -1.48 11.18
CA GLU A 278 -14.70 -2.54 10.26
C GLU A 278 -15.51 -3.65 10.95
N MET A 279 -15.33 -3.80 12.27
CA MET A 279 -16.09 -4.74 13.11
C MET A 279 -17.53 -4.29 13.39
N LEU A 280 -17.88 -3.03 13.11
CA LEU A 280 -19.25 -2.53 13.25
C LEU A 280 -20.14 -2.90 12.04
N CYS A 281 -19.53 -3.31 10.93
CA CYS A 281 -20.24 -3.61 9.69
C CYS A 281 -20.97 -4.95 9.74
N ASP A 282 -22.17 -5.01 9.15
CA ASP A 282 -22.87 -6.26 8.84
C ASP A 282 -22.28 -6.87 7.56
N TRP A 283 -21.28 -7.74 7.74
CA TRP A 283 -20.60 -8.42 6.63
C TRP A 283 -21.48 -9.42 5.88
N ASN A 284 -22.70 -9.72 6.35
CA ASN A 284 -23.65 -10.52 5.58
C ASN A 284 -24.27 -9.72 4.41
N ALA A 285 -24.05 -8.40 4.38
CA ALA A 285 -24.53 -7.52 3.31
C ALA A 285 -23.57 -7.41 2.12
N VAL A 286 -22.37 -7.99 2.21
CA VAL A 286 -21.33 -7.99 1.15
C VAL A 286 -21.46 -9.22 0.27
#